data_AF-A0AAV5JWC9-F1
#
_entry.id   AF-A0AAV5JWC9-F1
#
_cell.length_a   1.000
_cell.length_b   1.000
_cell.length_c   1.000
_cell.angle_alpha   90.00
_cell.angle_beta   90.00
_cell.angle_gamma   90.00
#
_symmetry.space_group_name_H-M   'P 1'
#
loop_
_entity.id
_entity.type
_entity.pdbx_description
1 polymer ?
#
loop_
_entity_poly.entity_id
_entity_poly.type
_entity_poly.pdbx_seq_one_letter_code
_entity_poly.pdbx_strand_id
1 'polypeptide(L)'
;MDAEEEREKKRVKLLDDPSNRAMVQRDLHDLPLDMLLEILSRLPIVSLIHFKTTSHGGYDLIADPGLPLMFRNRVNDSNPCLILYNGNFVASGPWQLYFVDSEGCSRRVRKIDPPHHSEVDNLVGSCHGLLCLSLIDGSSASHSLLIYNPFVGDAVRVPPANPFPNQIEVFGFGFHPRTGEFKVIRILWYKKILTFVDPALDVEEVEEVNEGFAIVDKLMVQVFTVGTTEWREIEATPPQFKHVIGPPEALVEGSLHWVRVVDRGGLGLIFGIISFELADEVFEEIPHPPCQQLVSRGYSLSVLSGYLSAAGLVDAGHFDIWMMKQYHVEESWVKQFSFDPYFAGGWPSYSKIFPEVICALKNGEILLQYDDSSLVSFDPVENRFKTLQMSGLPDEFQALPFLPSLFAAKATMNSQV
;
A
#
# COMPACT_ATOMS: atom_id res chain seq x y z
N MET A 1 37.82 42.33 11.66
CA MET A 1 38.59 41.08 11.49
C MET A 1 39.17 40.58 12.82
N ASP A 2 39.39 41.44 13.83
CA ASP A 2 39.97 41.01 15.11
C ASP A 2 38.98 40.45 16.16
N ALA A 3 37.70 40.82 16.14
CA ALA A 3 36.72 40.38 17.15
C ALA A 3 36.24 38.92 16.97
N GLU A 4 36.28 38.43 15.73
CA GLU A 4 35.86 37.06 15.38
C GLU A 4 36.98 36.05 15.66
N GLU A 5 38.23 36.44 15.39
CA GLU A 5 39.41 35.66 15.74
C GLU A 5 39.61 35.55 17.27
N GLU A 6 39.25 36.58 18.02
CA GLU A 6 39.29 36.54 19.49
C GLU A 6 38.18 35.68 20.11
N ARG A 7 37.00 35.61 19.47
CA ARG A 7 35.93 34.68 19.86
C ARG A 7 36.29 33.23 19.57
N GLU A 8 36.91 32.97 18.42
CA GLU A 8 37.37 31.62 18.04
C GLU A 8 38.47 31.15 19.00
N LYS A 9 39.43 32.03 19.36
CA LYS A 9 40.48 31.71 20.35
C LYS A 9 39.94 31.48 21.76
N LYS A 10 38.88 32.20 22.18
CA LYS A 10 38.18 31.95 23.46
C LYS A 10 37.41 30.63 23.44
N ARG A 11 36.80 30.27 22.31
CA ARG A 11 36.07 28.99 22.13
C ARG A 11 37.01 27.79 22.15
N VAL A 12 38.17 27.90 21.51
CA VAL A 12 39.23 26.86 21.54
C VAL A 12 39.82 26.72 22.94
N LYS A 13 40.06 27.83 23.68
CA LYS A 13 40.55 27.76 25.07
C LYS A 13 39.56 27.14 26.06
N LEU A 14 38.24 27.27 25.84
CA LEU A 14 37.21 26.63 26.66
C LEU A 14 37.13 25.10 26.44
N LEU A 15 37.56 24.63 25.28
CA LEU A 15 37.63 23.20 24.91
C LEU A 15 38.94 22.53 25.38
N ASP A 16 40.01 23.31 25.58
CA ASP A 16 41.32 22.84 26.04
C ASP A 16 41.51 22.89 27.56
N ASP A 17 40.50 23.32 28.33
CA ASP A 17 40.56 23.26 29.80
C ASP A 17 40.48 21.80 30.29
N PRO A 18 41.52 21.26 30.96
CA PRO A 18 41.53 19.89 31.45
C PRO A 18 40.41 19.59 32.46
N SER A 19 39.83 20.63 33.09
CA SER A 19 38.69 20.49 34.01
C SER A 19 37.35 20.25 33.30
N ASN A 20 37.22 20.62 32.01
CA ASN A 20 36.04 20.33 31.18
C ASN A 20 36.07 18.95 30.52
N ARG A 21 37.25 18.31 30.41
CA ARG A 21 37.38 16.91 29.97
C ARG A 21 36.81 15.90 30.97
N ALA A 22 36.43 16.36 32.16
CA ALA A 22 35.64 15.59 33.12
C ALA A 22 34.12 15.66 32.88
N MET A 23 33.66 16.23 31.75
CA MET A 23 32.33 15.88 31.23
C MET A 23 32.42 14.44 30.74
N VAL A 24 31.98 13.52 31.60
CA VAL A 24 31.83 12.08 31.39
C VAL A 24 31.62 11.77 29.90
N GLN A 25 32.65 11.26 29.21
CA GLN A 25 32.46 10.49 27.99
C GLN A 25 31.70 9.23 28.42
N ARG A 26 30.38 9.34 28.52
CA ARG A 26 29.52 8.17 28.62
C ARG A 26 29.50 7.56 27.24
N ASP A 27 30.05 6.37 27.13
CA ASP A 27 29.94 5.60 25.91
C ASP A 27 28.48 5.17 25.75
N LEU A 28 28.01 4.94 24.53
CA LEU A 28 26.62 4.49 24.33
C LEU A 28 26.36 3.17 25.08
N HIS A 29 27.43 2.38 25.26
CA HIS A 29 27.48 1.15 26.03
C HIS A 29 27.26 1.31 27.55
N ASP A 30 27.32 2.54 28.08
CA ASP A 30 27.06 2.81 29.51
C ASP A 30 25.56 2.96 29.82
N LEU A 31 24.70 3.01 28.79
CA LEU A 31 23.26 3.06 28.97
C LEU A 31 22.67 1.66 29.17
N PRO A 32 21.70 1.50 30.08
CA PRO A 32 20.89 0.29 30.17
C PRO A 32 20.25 -0.09 28.82
N LEU A 33 20.13 -1.39 28.56
CA LEU A 33 19.60 -1.92 27.29
C LEU A 33 18.21 -1.38 26.98
N ASP A 34 17.32 -1.31 27.97
CA ASP A 34 15.98 -0.75 27.85
C ASP A 34 15.97 0.71 27.39
N MET A 35 16.90 1.53 27.90
CA MET A 35 17.06 2.92 27.44
C MET A 35 17.58 2.99 26.02
N LEU A 36 18.50 2.11 25.63
CA LEU A 36 19.00 2.03 24.25
C LEU A 36 17.89 1.66 23.29
N LEU A 37 17.12 0.61 23.60
CA LEU A 37 15.97 0.20 22.79
C LEU A 37 14.92 1.31 22.70
N GLU A 38 14.67 2.04 23.78
CA GLU A 38 13.77 3.18 23.76
C GLU A 38 14.26 4.30 22.85
N ILE A 39 15.56 4.64 22.90
CA ILE A 39 16.16 5.65 22.02
C ILE A 39 16.07 5.21 20.56
N LEU A 40 16.48 3.98 20.26
CA LEU A 40 16.46 3.42 18.91
C LEU A 40 15.02 3.36 18.36
N SER A 41 14.04 2.98 19.17
CA SER A 41 12.62 2.91 18.76
C SER A 41 12.04 4.24 18.26
N ARG A 42 12.68 5.37 18.59
CA ARG A 42 12.27 6.72 18.21
C ARG A 42 12.95 7.23 16.93
N LEU A 43 13.93 6.49 16.40
CA LEU A 43 14.64 6.90 15.19
C LEU A 43 13.84 6.52 13.94
N PRO A 44 13.90 7.32 12.85
CA PRO A 44 13.36 6.92 11.56
C PRO A 44 13.98 5.58 11.11
N ILE A 45 13.19 4.74 10.44
CA ILE A 45 13.66 3.39 10.08
C ILE A 45 14.95 3.40 9.26
N VAL A 46 15.13 4.39 8.38
CA VAL A 46 16.34 4.51 7.56
C VAL A 46 17.57 4.74 8.44
N SER A 47 17.43 5.54 9.50
CA SER A 47 18.51 5.76 10.48
C SER A 47 18.84 4.47 11.24
N LEU A 48 17.83 3.66 11.57
CA LEU A 48 18.05 2.34 12.18
C LEU A 48 18.79 1.39 11.24
N ILE A 49 18.40 1.32 9.97
CA ILE A 49 19.10 0.48 8.99
C ILE A 49 20.53 0.94 8.77
N HIS A 50 20.80 2.25 8.74
CA HIS A 50 22.16 2.76 8.70
C HIS A 50 22.96 2.47 9.98
N PHE A 51 22.32 2.53 11.15
CA PHE A 51 22.95 2.18 12.42
C PHE A 51 23.38 0.70 12.44
N LYS A 52 22.54 -0.19 11.88
CA LYS A 52 22.85 -1.62 11.69
C LYS A 52 24.15 -1.83 10.91
N THR A 53 24.38 -1.04 9.86
CA THR A 53 25.50 -1.26 8.92
C THR A 53 26.78 -0.52 9.30
N THR A 54 26.70 0.48 10.19
CA THR A 54 27.85 1.37 10.51
C THR A 54 28.41 1.19 11.92
N SER A 55 27.73 0.47 12.82
CA SER A 55 28.16 0.27 14.22
C SER A 55 28.47 -1.19 14.53
N HIS A 56 29.59 -1.43 15.23
CA HIS A 56 30.04 -2.76 15.66
C HIS A 56 29.12 -3.46 16.68
N GLY A 57 28.19 -2.74 17.33
CA GLY A 57 27.15 -3.31 18.21
C GLY A 57 25.71 -3.03 17.74
N GLY A 58 25.55 -2.33 16.61
CA GLY A 58 24.22 -1.95 16.11
C GLY A 58 23.40 -3.12 15.60
N TYR A 59 24.06 -4.17 15.09
CA TYR A 59 23.41 -5.40 14.65
C TYR A 59 22.68 -6.10 15.80
N ASP A 60 23.36 -6.31 16.93
CA ASP A 60 22.80 -7.03 18.09
C ASP A 60 21.63 -6.28 18.71
N LEU A 61 21.73 -4.94 18.82
CA LEU A 61 20.65 -4.09 19.31
C LEU A 61 19.40 -4.11 18.41
N ILE A 62 19.60 -4.20 17.09
CA ILE A 62 18.48 -4.27 16.13
C ILE A 62 17.88 -5.68 16.07
N ALA A 63 18.68 -6.70 16.32
CA ALA A 63 18.23 -8.08 16.43
C ALA A 63 17.50 -8.39 17.74
N ASP A 64 17.53 -7.47 18.72
CA ASP A 64 16.80 -7.62 19.98
C ASP A 64 15.29 -7.72 19.73
N PRO A 65 14.59 -8.73 20.30
CA PRO A 65 13.17 -8.97 20.04
C PRO A 65 12.25 -7.87 20.59
N GLY A 66 12.71 -7.06 21.54
CA GLY A 66 11.95 -5.94 22.10
C GLY A 66 11.88 -4.74 21.15
N LEU A 67 12.90 -4.52 20.33
CA LEU A 67 12.97 -3.34 19.46
C LEU A 67 11.84 -3.28 18.42
N PRO A 68 11.51 -4.35 17.66
CA PRO A 68 10.42 -4.32 16.69
C PRO A 68 9.07 -3.94 17.30
N LEU A 69 8.77 -4.41 18.51
CA LEU A 69 7.52 -4.10 19.21
C LEU A 69 7.47 -2.64 19.64
N MET A 70 8.55 -2.12 20.25
CA MET A 70 8.64 -0.71 20.64
C MET A 70 8.55 0.22 19.44
N PHE A 71 9.26 -0.13 18.35
CA PHE A 71 9.24 0.62 17.11
C PHE A 71 7.84 0.65 16.48
N ARG A 72 7.14 -0.48 16.42
CA ARG A 72 5.77 -0.56 15.87
C ARG A 72 4.80 0.40 16.57
N ASN A 73 4.83 0.44 17.90
CA ASN A 73 3.95 1.33 18.67
C ASN A 73 4.21 2.80 18.34
N ARG A 74 5.48 3.19 18.18
CA ARG A 74 5.89 4.55 17.80
C ARG A 74 5.44 4.91 16.38
N VAL A 75 5.62 4.00 15.42
CA VAL A 75 5.23 4.22 14.02
C VAL A 75 3.73 4.44 13.87
N ASN A 76 2.90 3.74 14.65
CA ASN A 76 1.44 3.96 14.67
C ASN A 76 1.06 5.37 15.16
N ASP A 77 1.92 6.01 15.94
CA ASP A 77 1.72 7.38 16.44
C ASP A 77 2.20 8.46 15.46
N SER A 78 2.99 8.09 14.44
CA SER A 78 3.55 8.99 13.43
C SER A 78 2.70 9.07 12.15
N ASN A 79 3.08 9.97 11.24
CA ASN A 79 2.53 9.96 9.87
C ASN A 79 2.98 8.70 9.14
N PRO A 80 2.12 8.06 8.32
CA PRO A 80 2.54 6.91 7.52
C PRO A 80 3.62 7.33 6.52
N CYS A 81 4.61 6.47 6.32
CA CYS A 81 5.54 6.61 5.20
C CYS A 81 4.83 6.25 3.89
N LEU A 82 5.49 6.46 2.76
CA LEU A 82 4.92 6.06 1.47
C LEU A 82 5.83 5.09 0.75
N ILE A 83 5.19 4.18 0.02
CA ILE A 83 5.82 3.43 -1.05
C ILE A 83 5.32 4.00 -2.36
N LEU A 84 6.26 4.33 -3.26
CA LEU A 84 5.96 4.74 -4.62
C LEU A 84 6.42 3.65 -5.57
N TYR A 85 5.67 3.42 -6.63
CA TYR A 85 6.02 2.45 -7.67
C TYR A 85 5.50 2.93 -9.01
N ASN A 86 6.26 2.77 -10.08
CA ASN A 86 5.74 2.97 -11.42
C ASN A 86 5.00 1.70 -11.84
N GLY A 87 3.71 1.83 -12.13
CA GLY A 87 2.94 0.76 -12.76
C GLY A 87 3.37 0.55 -14.22
N ASN A 88 2.69 -0.38 -14.90
CA ASN A 88 2.86 -0.62 -16.34
C ASN A 88 2.22 0.52 -17.17
N PHE A 89 2.68 1.76 -16.99
CA PHE A 89 2.31 2.88 -17.84
C PHE A 89 3.08 2.80 -19.16
N VAL A 90 2.43 3.15 -20.28
CA VAL A 90 2.99 3.01 -21.65
C VAL A 90 4.32 3.78 -21.83
N ALA A 91 4.52 4.85 -21.06
CA ALA A 91 5.73 5.68 -21.09
C ALA A 91 6.75 5.34 -19.99
N SER A 92 6.39 4.47 -19.04
CA SER A 92 7.24 4.12 -17.91
C SER A 92 8.32 3.13 -18.34
N GLY A 93 9.56 3.39 -17.93
CA GLY A 93 10.68 2.46 -18.05
C GLY A 93 10.47 1.19 -17.21
N PRO A 94 11.53 0.42 -16.90
CA PRO A 94 11.37 -0.81 -16.09
C PRO A 94 10.73 -0.50 -14.73
N TRP A 95 9.99 -1.46 -14.18
CA TRP A 95 9.36 -1.35 -12.86
C TRP A 95 10.40 -1.04 -11.77
N GLN A 96 10.06 -0.13 -10.87
CA GLN A 96 10.89 0.42 -9.80
C GLN A 96 10.04 0.70 -8.57
N LEU A 97 10.67 0.55 -7.41
CA LEU A 97 10.08 0.79 -6.10
C LEU A 97 10.85 1.88 -5.39
N TYR A 98 10.14 2.74 -4.67
CA TYR A 98 10.71 3.81 -3.89
C TYR A 98 10.05 3.94 -2.53
N PHE A 99 10.82 4.46 -1.57
CA PHE A 99 10.36 4.79 -0.24
C PHE A 99 10.49 6.28 0.03
N VAL A 100 9.44 6.82 0.65
CA VAL A 100 9.39 8.20 1.14
C VAL A 100 9.16 8.17 2.64
N ASP A 101 10.10 8.77 3.36
CA ASP A 101 10.01 8.95 4.80
C ASP A 101 8.99 10.05 5.14
N SER A 102 8.14 9.78 6.13
CA SER A 102 7.13 10.70 6.60
C SER A 102 7.71 11.83 7.46
N GLU A 103 8.86 11.60 8.10
CA GLU A 103 9.48 12.50 9.06
C GLU A 103 10.96 12.78 8.73
N GLY A 104 11.28 14.02 8.32
CA GLY A 104 12.67 14.46 8.14
C GLY A 104 12.84 15.78 7.37
N CYS A 105 13.95 16.50 7.64
CA CYS A 105 14.31 17.78 6.98
C CYS A 105 14.58 17.68 5.47
N SER A 106 14.57 16.47 4.90
CA SER A 106 14.75 16.22 3.49
C SER A 106 13.82 15.07 3.10
N ARG A 107 12.64 15.40 2.57
CA ARG A 107 11.73 14.45 1.91
C ARG A 107 12.40 13.94 0.64
N ARG A 108 13.38 13.06 0.82
CA ARG A 108 14.15 12.42 -0.23
C ARG A 108 13.53 11.09 -0.54
N VAL A 109 13.23 10.89 -1.81
CA VAL A 109 12.79 9.62 -2.36
C VAL A 109 14.00 8.69 -2.41
N ARG A 110 13.85 7.47 -1.91
CA ARG A 110 14.91 6.45 -1.91
C ARG A 110 14.45 5.27 -2.74
N LYS A 111 15.25 4.88 -3.73
CA LYS A 111 14.97 3.65 -4.48
C LYS A 111 15.15 2.43 -3.58
N ILE A 112 14.21 1.49 -3.68
CA ILE A 112 14.29 0.15 -3.09
C ILE A 112 14.46 -0.83 -4.23
N ASP A 113 15.44 -1.72 -4.11
CA ASP A 113 15.64 -2.81 -5.05
C ASP A 113 15.14 -4.12 -4.42
N PRO A 114 14.09 -4.75 -4.98
CA PRO A 114 13.67 -6.08 -4.56
C PRO A 114 14.82 -7.10 -4.68
N PRO A 115 14.85 -8.14 -3.83
CA PRO A 115 15.94 -9.10 -3.81
C PRO A 115 16.05 -9.86 -5.14
N HIS A 116 17.29 -10.24 -5.45
CA HIS A 116 17.67 -11.02 -6.63
C HIS A 116 17.35 -10.39 -7.98
N HIS A 117 17.18 -9.06 -8.05
CA HIS A 117 16.74 -8.36 -9.26
C HIS A 117 15.50 -9.00 -9.88
N SER A 118 14.56 -9.43 -9.03
CA SER A 118 13.32 -10.04 -9.49
C SER A 118 12.59 -9.04 -10.39
N GLU A 119 12.19 -9.46 -11.59
CA GLU A 119 11.36 -8.64 -12.48
C GLU A 119 9.97 -8.56 -11.88
N VAL A 120 9.67 -7.43 -11.26
CA VAL A 120 8.37 -7.18 -10.64
C VAL A 120 7.42 -6.65 -11.70
N ASP A 121 6.21 -7.19 -11.72
CA ASP A 121 5.11 -6.73 -12.56
C ASP A 121 4.28 -5.67 -11.82
N ASN A 122 3.88 -5.97 -10.58
CA ASN A 122 2.97 -5.12 -9.83
C ASN A 122 3.12 -5.28 -8.31
N LEU A 123 2.60 -4.31 -7.57
CA LEU A 123 2.48 -4.34 -6.12
C LEU A 123 1.07 -4.78 -5.72
N VAL A 124 0.95 -5.94 -5.08
CA VAL A 124 -0.33 -6.50 -4.63
C VAL A 124 -0.87 -5.75 -3.42
N GLY A 125 0.01 -5.31 -2.53
CA GLY A 125 -0.36 -4.55 -1.35
C GLY A 125 0.74 -4.51 -0.29
N SER A 126 0.47 -3.78 0.79
CA SER A 126 1.36 -3.71 1.96
C SER A 126 0.59 -4.05 3.23
N CYS A 127 1.25 -4.73 4.17
CA CYS A 127 0.67 -5.07 5.46
C CYS A 127 1.76 -5.17 6.52
N HIS A 128 1.64 -4.40 7.61
CA HIS A 128 2.58 -4.43 8.75
C HIS A 128 4.08 -4.39 8.37
N GLY A 129 4.40 -3.55 7.37
CA GLY A 129 5.75 -3.32 6.85
C GLY A 129 6.30 -4.39 5.91
N LEU A 130 5.47 -5.37 5.54
CA LEU A 130 5.73 -6.28 4.44
C LEU A 130 5.05 -5.78 3.16
N LEU A 131 5.71 -5.99 2.02
CA LEU A 131 5.17 -5.78 0.69
C LEU A 131 4.92 -7.14 0.04
N CYS A 132 3.78 -7.29 -0.64
CA CYS A 132 3.52 -8.44 -1.51
C CYS A 132 3.64 -7.99 -2.97
N LEU A 133 4.62 -8.53 -3.67
CA LEU A 133 4.96 -8.17 -5.05
C LEU A 133 4.56 -9.31 -5.98
N SER A 134 3.95 -8.97 -7.11
CA SER A 134 3.72 -9.85 -8.24
C SER A 134 4.93 -9.82 -9.16
N LEU A 135 5.45 -10.97 -9.55
CA LEU A 135 6.63 -11.10 -10.39
C LEU A 135 6.25 -11.53 -11.81
N ILE A 136 6.98 -11.00 -12.79
CA ILE A 136 6.95 -11.49 -14.16
C ILE A 136 7.66 -12.86 -14.18
N ASP A 137 6.94 -13.89 -14.60
CA ASP A 137 7.53 -15.20 -14.89
C ASP A 137 7.26 -15.51 -16.36
N GLY A 138 8.31 -15.43 -17.19
CA GLY A 138 8.23 -15.64 -18.64
C GLY A 138 7.80 -17.05 -19.08
N SER A 139 7.48 -17.94 -18.14
CA SER A 139 7.12 -19.33 -18.41
C SER A 139 5.78 -19.80 -17.83
N SER A 140 5.15 -19.03 -16.93
CA SER A 140 3.97 -19.45 -16.17
C SER A 140 2.73 -18.65 -16.56
N ALA A 141 1.57 -19.31 -16.66
CA ALA A 141 0.29 -18.61 -16.88
C ALA A 141 -0.22 -17.88 -15.61
N SER A 142 0.45 -18.03 -14.46
CA SER A 142 0.17 -17.36 -13.19
C SER A 142 1.40 -16.62 -12.70
N HIS A 143 1.19 -15.45 -12.09
CA HIS A 143 2.27 -14.67 -11.50
C HIS A 143 2.85 -15.37 -10.26
N SER A 144 4.17 -15.39 -10.18
CA SER A 144 4.87 -15.73 -8.94
C SER A 144 4.78 -14.56 -7.96
N LEU A 145 4.68 -14.83 -6.66
CA LEU A 145 4.62 -13.76 -5.65
C LEU A 145 5.84 -13.75 -4.73
N LEU A 146 6.23 -12.55 -4.30
CA LEU A 146 7.30 -12.30 -3.36
C LEU A 146 6.79 -11.43 -2.21
N ILE A 147 6.88 -11.95 -0.99
CA ILE A 147 6.61 -11.19 0.23
C ILE A 147 7.94 -10.69 0.77
N TYR A 148 8.10 -9.38 0.91
CA TYR A 148 9.39 -8.73 1.10
C TYR A 148 9.33 -7.63 2.18
N ASN A 149 10.27 -7.66 3.12
CA ASN A 149 10.53 -6.51 3.99
C ASN A 149 11.71 -5.69 3.43
N PRO A 150 11.49 -4.45 2.96
CA PRO A 150 12.53 -3.64 2.35
C PRO A 150 13.64 -3.16 3.28
N PHE A 151 13.41 -3.17 4.59
CA PHE A 151 14.37 -2.64 5.57
C PHE A 151 15.17 -3.73 6.27
N VAL A 152 14.56 -4.89 6.48
CA VAL A 152 15.25 -6.05 7.05
C VAL A 152 16.03 -6.80 5.97
N GLY A 153 15.60 -6.70 4.71
CA GLY A 153 16.19 -7.43 3.58
C GLY A 153 15.75 -8.90 3.53
N ASP A 154 14.73 -9.27 4.29
CA ASP A 154 14.17 -10.62 4.32
C ASP A 154 13.02 -10.76 3.32
N ALA A 155 12.92 -11.92 2.67
CA ALA A 155 11.90 -12.18 1.67
C ALA A 155 11.49 -13.65 1.60
N VAL A 156 10.24 -13.88 1.22
CA VAL A 156 9.62 -15.19 1.06
C VAL A 156 8.99 -15.25 -0.32
N ARG A 157 9.43 -16.18 -1.16
CA ARG A 157 8.70 -16.52 -2.38
C ARG A 157 7.51 -17.39 -2.02
N VAL A 158 6.35 -17.01 -2.53
CA VAL A 158 5.13 -17.82 -2.44
C VAL A 158 5.24 -18.93 -3.49
N PRO A 159 4.92 -20.19 -3.15
CA PRO A 159 4.92 -21.27 -4.13
C PRO A 159 3.98 -20.93 -5.30
N PRO A 160 4.34 -21.31 -6.54
CA PRO A 160 3.45 -21.08 -7.68
C PRO A 160 2.14 -21.84 -7.46
N ALA A 161 1.03 -21.19 -7.79
CA ALA A 161 -0.26 -21.86 -7.84
C ALA A 161 -0.43 -22.56 -9.19
N ASN A 162 -1.28 -23.60 -9.24
CA ASN A 162 -1.54 -24.29 -10.49
C ASN A 162 -2.14 -23.31 -11.52
N PRO A 163 -1.53 -23.19 -12.72
CA PRO A 163 -2.04 -22.33 -13.77
C PRO A 163 -3.29 -22.93 -14.43
N PHE A 164 -4.22 -22.06 -14.84
CA PHE A 164 -5.37 -22.44 -15.65
C PHE A 164 -5.38 -21.69 -16.99
N PRO A 165 -5.86 -22.30 -18.10
CA PRO A 165 -5.97 -21.61 -19.39
C PRO A 165 -6.90 -20.40 -19.32
N ASN A 166 -6.51 -19.29 -19.94
CA ASN A 166 -7.30 -18.05 -20.03
C ASN A 166 -7.78 -17.50 -18.66
N GLN A 167 -6.99 -17.73 -17.62
CA GLN A 167 -7.31 -17.23 -16.29
C GLN A 167 -7.05 -15.72 -16.20
N ILE A 168 -7.93 -15.02 -15.48
CA ILE A 168 -7.61 -13.73 -14.88
C ILE A 168 -7.52 -13.96 -13.39
N GLU A 169 -6.51 -13.37 -12.78
CA GLU A 169 -6.31 -13.45 -11.34
C GLU A 169 -6.16 -12.07 -10.73
N VAL A 170 -6.70 -11.94 -9.52
CA VAL A 170 -6.49 -10.81 -8.63
C VAL A 170 -5.96 -11.35 -7.32
N PHE A 171 -4.94 -10.68 -6.80
CA PHE A 171 -4.37 -11.01 -5.50
C PHE A 171 -4.77 -9.97 -4.46
N GLY A 172 -4.84 -10.41 -3.20
CA GLY A 172 -4.92 -9.53 -2.05
C GLY A 172 -3.97 -10.02 -0.97
N PHE A 173 -3.39 -9.09 -0.22
CA PHE A 173 -2.44 -9.41 0.84
C PHE A 173 -2.84 -8.74 2.15
N GLY A 174 -2.85 -9.51 3.23
CA GLY A 174 -3.14 -8.98 4.55
C GLY A 174 -2.75 -9.92 5.67
N PHE A 175 -3.33 -9.66 6.83
CA PHE A 175 -2.93 -10.27 8.09
C PHE A 175 -4.16 -10.74 8.87
N HIS A 176 -4.08 -11.94 9.42
CA HIS A 176 -5.08 -12.48 10.33
C HIS A 176 -4.89 -11.87 11.72
N PRO A 177 -5.83 -11.04 12.22
CA PRO A 177 -5.63 -10.24 13.43
C PRO A 177 -5.49 -11.07 14.71
N ARG A 178 -6.07 -12.27 14.76
CA ARG A 178 -6.05 -13.15 15.95
C ARG A 178 -4.81 -14.06 15.98
N THR A 179 -4.41 -14.65 14.84
CA THR A 179 -3.32 -15.64 14.80
C THR A 179 -1.95 -15.04 14.52
N GLY A 180 -1.89 -13.80 14.04
CA GLY A 180 -0.60 -13.19 13.73
C GLY A 180 -0.04 -13.60 12.37
N GLU A 181 -0.84 -14.28 11.55
CA GLU A 181 -0.40 -14.91 10.30
C GLU A 181 -0.71 -14.01 9.11
N PHE A 182 0.27 -13.90 8.20
CA PHE A 182 0.04 -13.25 6.92
C PHE A 182 -0.63 -14.21 5.95
N LYS A 183 -1.60 -13.68 5.18
CA LYS A 183 -2.36 -14.44 4.19
C LYS A 183 -2.36 -13.70 2.86
N VAL A 184 -2.27 -14.48 1.80
CA VAL A 184 -2.48 -14.04 0.43
C VAL A 184 -3.74 -14.71 -0.10
N ILE A 185 -4.68 -13.93 -0.60
CA ILE A 185 -5.82 -14.43 -1.34
C ILE A 185 -5.54 -14.32 -2.84
N ARG A 186 -5.92 -15.34 -3.60
CA ARG A 186 -5.89 -15.40 -5.06
C ARG A 186 -7.31 -15.68 -5.54
N ILE A 187 -7.88 -14.76 -6.31
CA ILE A 187 -9.22 -14.85 -6.88
C ILE A 187 -9.08 -15.04 -8.38
N LEU A 188 -9.72 -16.07 -8.93
CA LEU A 188 -9.50 -16.55 -10.30
C LEU A 188 -10.82 -16.65 -11.05
N TRP A 189 -10.86 -16.05 -12.25
CA TRP A 189 -11.98 -16.18 -13.18
C TRP A 189 -11.54 -16.82 -14.48
N TYR A 190 -12.41 -17.67 -15.03
CA TYR A 190 -12.23 -18.25 -16.35
C TYR A 190 -12.95 -17.41 -17.41
N LYS A 191 -12.22 -16.92 -18.41
CA LYS A 191 -12.80 -16.34 -19.61
C LYS A 191 -13.07 -17.43 -20.65
N LYS A 192 -14.34 -17.62 -21.01
CA LYS A 192 -14.70 -18.34 -22.24
C LYS A 192 -14.88 -17.31 -23.36
N ILE A 193 -13.94 -17.29 -24.31
CA ILE A 193 -14.08 -16.51 -25.54
C ILE A 193 -15.07 -17.24 -26.44
N LEU A 194 -16.18 -16.60 -26.79
CA LEU A 194 -17.07 -17.10 -27.83
C LEU A 194 -16.57 -16.59 -29.17
N THR A 195 -16.04 -17.46 -30.03
CA THR A 195 -15.77 -17.11 -31.43
C THR A 195 -17.07 -17.23 -32.22
N PHE A 196 -17.53 -16.14 -32.82
CA PHE A 196 -18.60 -16.20 -33.82
C PHE A 196 -17.96 -16.44 -35.18
N VAL A 197 -18.02 -17.67 -35.67
CA VAL A 197 -17.78 -17.95 -37.09
C VAL A 197 -19.11 -17.73 -37.79
N ASP A 198 -19.21 -16.72 -38.65
CA ASP A 198 -20.37 -16.54 -39.52
C ASP A 198 -20.48 -17.75 -40.45
N PRO A 199 -21.56 -18.56 -40.38
CA PRO A 199 -21.71 -19.73 -41.25
C PRO A 199 -21.86 -19.38 -42.75
N ALA A 200 -22.02 -18.09 -43.10
CA ALA A 200 -22.13 -17.63 -44.48
C ALA A 200 -20.79 -17.25 -45.12
N LEU A 201 -19.67 -17.28 -44.37
CA LEU A 201 -18.34 -17.02 -44.92
C LEU A 201 -17.64 -18.35 -45.24
N ASP A 202 -17.49 -18.67 -46.53
CA ASP A 202 -16.52 -19.66 -47.02
C ASP A 202 -15.11 -19.07 -46.79
N VAL A 203 -14.41 -19.55 -45.77
CA VAL A 203 -13.09 -19.02 -45.40
C VAL A 203 -11.99 -19.99 -45.82
N GLU A 204 -11.30 -19.68 -46.92
CA GLU A 204 -9.90 -20.13 -47.10
C GLU A 204 -8.87 -19.13 -46.56
N GLU A 205 -9.20 -17.86 -46.30
CA GLU A 205 -8.27 -16.91 -45.67
C GLU A 205 -9.02 -15.85 -44.86
N VAL A 206 -9.07 -15.99 -43.53
CA VAL A 206 -9.34 -14.88 -42.60
C VAL A 206 -8.36 -15.02 -41.43
N GLU A 207 -7.34 -14.15 -41.40
CA GLU A 207 -6.36 -14.03 -40.31
C GLU A 207 -6.80 -13.11 -39.16
N GLU A 208 -8.01 -12.54 -39.19
CA GLU A 208 -8.50 -11.69 -38.10
C GLU A 208 -9.81 -12.22 -37.51
N VAL A 209 -9.70 -12.91 -36.38
CA VAL A 209 -10.83 -13.35 -35.57
C VAL A 209 -11.34 -12.13 -34.79
N ASN A 210 -12.55 -11.67 -35.11
CA ASN A 210 -13.25 -10.67 -34.30
C ASN A 210 -13.43 -11.22 -32.86
N GLU A 211 -12.87 -10.51 -31.89
CA GLU A 211 -12.96 -10.83 -30.46
C GLU A 211 -14.43 -10.82 -30.00
N GLY A 212 -15.02 -11.99 -29.77
CA GLY A 212 -16.38 -12.10 -29.24
C GLY A 212 -16.46 -11.89 -27.73
N PHE A 213 -17.69 -11.74 -27.22
CA PHE A 213 -17.99 -11.51 -25.80
C PHE A 213 -17.35 -12.58 -24.89
N ALA A 214 -16.64 -12.13 -23.85
CA ALA A 214 -16.08 -13.01 -22.82
C ALA A 214 -17.12 -13.26 -21.71
N ILE A 215 -17.47 -14.53 -21.47
CA ILE A 215 -18.30 -14.93 -20.32
C ILE A 215 -17.39 -15.45 -19.20
N VAL A 216 -17.63 -14.99 -17.97
CA VAL A 216 -17.01 -15.54 -16.74
C VAL A 216 -17.70 -16.86 -16.40
N ASP A 217 -17.01 -17.98 -16.62
CA ASP A 217 -17.59 -19.33 -16.53
C ASP A 217 -17.54 -19.89 -15.10
N LYS A 218 -16.37 -19.79 -14.45
CA LYS A 218 -16.14 -20.29 -13.09
C LYS A 218 -15.33 -19.26 -12.30
N LEU A 219 -15.56 -19.24 -10.98
CA LEU A 219 -14.80 -18.46 -10.02
C LEU A 219 -14.18 -19.43 -9.01
N MET A 220 -12.89 -19.24 -8.72
CA MET A 220 -12.19 -20.01 -7.68
C MET A 220 -11.47 -19.04 -6.77
N VAL A 221 -11.41 -19.37 -5.49
CA VAL A 221 -10.70 -18.59 -4.49
C VAL A 221 -9.73 -19.51 -3.77
N GLN A 222 -8.46 -19.10 -3.74
CA GLN A 222 -7.40 -19.81 -3.07
C GLN A 222 -6.78 -18.89 -2.03
N VAL A 223 -6.38 -19.46 -0.90
CA VAL A 223 -5.68 -18.74 0.17
C VAL A 223 -4.35 -19.43 0.43
N PHE A 224 -3.31 -18.64 0.54
CA PHE A 224 -1.99 -19.07 1.00
C PHE A 224 -1.69 -18.40 2.33
N THR A 225 -1.22 -19.18 3.31
CA THR A 225 -0.77 -18.65 4.60
C THR A 225 0.75 -18.69 4.65
N VAL A 226 1.38 -17.56 4.97
CA VAL A 226 2.85 -17.46 5.00
C VAL A 226 3.41 -18.42 6.03
N GLY A 227 4.39 -19.23 5.61
CA GLY A 227 4.95 -20.30 6.42
C GLY A 227 4.42 -21.69 6.08
N THR A 228 3.34 -21.79 5.30
CA THR A 228 2.86 -23.05 4.71
C THR A 228 3.49 -23.31 3.34
N THR A 229 3.24 -24.49 2.77
CA THR A 229 3.86 -24.93 1.51
C THR A 229 2.90 -24.95 0.32
N GLU A 230 1.59 -24.86 0.55
CA GLU A 230 0.59 -25.08 -0.49
C GLU A 230 -0.53 -24.04 -0.42
N TRP A 231 -1.08 -23.73 -1.59
CA TRP A 231 -2.33 -22.99 -1.71
C TRP A 231 -3.48 -23.93 -1.36
N ARG A 232 -4.44 -23.45 -0.57
CA ARG A 232 -5.70 -24.16 -0.34
C ARG A 232 -6.83 -23.45 -1.03
N GLU A 233 -7.65 -24.22 -1.72
CA GLU A 233 -8.91 -23.74 -2.25
C GLU A 233 -9.92 -23.63 -1.11
N ILE A 234 -10.64 -22.51 -1.07
CA ILE A 234 -11.77 -22.35 -0.17
C ILE A 234 -13.05 -22.44 -0.99
N GLU A 235 -14.08 -23.02 -0.38
CA GLU A 235 -15.42 -22.95 -0.95
C GLU A 235 -15.88 -21.49 -0.92
N ALA A 236 -15.77 -20.80 -2.05
CA ALA A 236 -16.38 -19.50 -2.24
C ALA A 236 -17.02 -19.49 -3.64
N THR A 237 -18.26 -19.03 -3.79
CA THR A 237 -18.45 -17.58 -3.86
C THR A 237 -19.93 -17.16 -3.82
N PRO A 238 -20.23 -15.99 -3.22
CA PRO A 238 -21.41 -15.24 -3.59
C PRO A 238 -21.42 -15.02 -5.11
N PRO A 239 -22.54 -15.20 -5.82
CA PRO A 239 -22.67 -14.95 -7.27
C PRO A 239 -22.19 -13.56 -7.73
N GLN A 240 -21.99 -12.68 -6.76
CA GLN A 240 -21.83 -11.24 -6.83
C GLN A 240 -20.38 -10.75 -6.99
N PHE A 241 -19.38 -11.63 -6.85
CA PHE A 241 -17.95 -11.29 -6.97
C PHE A 241 -17.45 -11.29 -8.44
N LYS A 242 -18.33 -11.52 -9.43
CA LYS A 242 -17.95 -11.65 -10.86
C LYS A 242 -17.45 -10.36 -11.53
N HIS A 243 -17.37 -9.25 -10.79
CA HIS A 243 -17.19 -7.91 -11.34
C HIS A 243 -16.22 -7.04 -10.54
N VAL A 244 -15.24 -7.65 -9.87
CA VAL A 244 -14.14 -6.94 -9.23
C VAL A 244 -13.05 -6.70 -10.27
N ILE A 245 -12.63 -5.45 -10.43
CA ILE A 245 -11.69 -5.00 -11.46
C ILE A 245 -10.45 -4.46 -10.75
N GLY A 246 -9.59 -5.34 -10.22
CA GLY A 246 -8.31 -4.94 -9.62
C GLY A 246 -8.06 -5.46 -8.20
N PRO A 247 -6.88 -5.15 -7.62
CA PRO A 247 -6.51 -5.54 -6.26
C PRO A 247 -7.41 -4.85 -5.21
N PRO A 248 -7.43 -5.37 -3.96
CA PRO A 248 -8.17 -4.71 -2.89
C PRO A 248 -7.60 -3.32 -2.62
N GLU A 249 -8.50 -2.37 -2.45
CA GLU A 249 -8.18 -0.94 -2.28
C GLU A 249 -8.00 -0.56 -0.81
N ALA A 250 -8.58 -1.34 0.12
CA ALA A 250 -8.47 -1.09 1.56
C ALA A 250 -8.38 -2.38 2.38
N LEU A 251 -7.63 -2.31 3.49
CA LEU A 251 -7.55 -3.33 4.53
C LEU A 251 -7.98 -2.70 5.86
N VAL A 252 -9.14 -3.08 6.37
CA VAL A 252 -9.74 -2.53 7.61
C VAL A 252 -10.20 -3.70 8.47
N GLU A 253 -9.87 -3.68 9.77
CA GLU A 253 -10.27 -4.73 10.73
C GLU A 253 -9.94 -6.16 10.26
N GLY A 254 -8.80 -6.34 9.58
CA GLY A 254 -8.40 -7.65 9.03
C GLY A 254 -9.19 -8.12 7.81
N SER A 255 -10.00 -7.24 7.22
CA SER A 255 -10.80 -7.52 6.02
C SER A 255 -10.29 -6.73 4.82
N LEU A 256 -10.08 -7.42 3.69
CA LEU A 256 -9.75 -6.81 2.40
C LEU A 256 -11.02 -6.31 1.73
N HIS A 257 -10.98 -5.15 1.06
CA HIS A 257 -12.15 -4.51 0.47
C HIS A 257 -11.94 -4.17 -0.99
N TRP A 258 -12.97 -4.41 -1.79
CA TRP A 258 -13.02 -4.08 -3.21
C TRP A 258 -14.27 -3.31 -3.55
N VAL A 259 -14.13 -2.41 -4.52
CA VAL A 259 -15.27 -1.91 -5.27
C VAL A 259 -15.66 -2.97 -6.30
N ARG A 260 -16.95 -3.30 -6.34
CA ARG A 260 -17.52 -4.21 -7.34
C ARG A 260 -18.52 -3.47 -8.22
N VAL A 261 -18.55 -3.84 -9.49
CA VAL A 261 -19.60 -3.39 -10.41
C VAL A 261 -20.78 -4.35 -10.33
N VAL A 262 -22.00 -3.83 -10.32
CA VAL A 262 -23.23 -4.63 -10.31
C VAL A 262 -24.07 -4.21 -11.50
N ASP A 263 -24.34 -5.16 -12.39
CA ASP A 263 -25.27 -4.96 -13.50
C ASP A 263 -26.71 -5.09 -13.01
N ARG A 264 -27.52 -4.04 -13.23
CA ARG A 264 -28.96 -4.05 -12.94
C ARG A 264 -29.80 -4.41 -14.17
N GLY A 265 -29.32 -5.35 -14.99
CA GLY A 265 -30.08 -5.95 -16.08
C GLY A 265 -30.56 -4.91 -17.11
N GLY A 266 -29.67 -4.02 -17.54
CA GLY A 266 -29.97 -2.98 -18.54
C GLY A 266 -30.44 -1.64 -17.97
N LEU A 267 -30.62 -1.51 -16.65
CA LEU A 267 -30.91 -0.23 -15.96
C LEU A 267 -29.65 0.57 -15.60
N GLY A 268 -28.49 0.19 -16.15
CA GLY A 268 -27.19 0.76 -15.86
C GLY A 268 -26.40 -0.02 -14.80
N LEU A 269 -25.14 0.39 -14.63
CA LEU A 269 -24.20 -0.18 -13.66
C LEU A 269 -24.30 0.57 -12.33
N ILE A 270 -24.12 -0.14 -11.22
CA ILE A 270 -23.87 0.47 -9.91
C ILE A 270 -22.63 -0.11 -9.25
N PHE A 271 -22.10 0.62 -8.27
CA PHE A 271 -20.88 0.28 -7.54
C PHE A 271 -21.22 -0.07 -6.10
N GLY A 272 -20.95 -1.33 -5.73
CA GLY A 272 -21.07 -1.84 -4.37
C GLY A 272 -19.71 -2.11 -3.74
N ILE A 273 -19.72 -2.46 -2.46
CA ILE A 273 -18.52 -2.85 -1.72
C ILE A 273 -18.65 -4.32 -1.35
N ILE A 274 -17.57 -5.07 -1.53
CA ILE A 274 -17.44 -6.42 -1.02
C ILE A 274 -16.15 -6.55 -0.24
N SER A 275 -16.21 -7.31 0.85
CA SER A 275 -15.05 -7.58 1.69
C SER A 275 -14.74 -9.08 1.74
N PHE A 276 -13.50 -9.38 2.12
CA PHE A 276 -13.05 -10.72 2.47
C PHE A 276 -12.35 -10.65 3.83
N GLU A 277 -12.96 -11.24 4.85
CA GLU A 277 -12.40 -11.30 6.19
C GLU A 277 -11.30 -12.37 6.24
N LEU A 278 -10.06 -11.98 6.54
CA LEU A 278 -8.92 -12.91 6.51
C LEU A 278 -8.93 -13.92 7.67
N ALA A 279 -9.71 -13.66 8.72
CA ALA A 279 -9.77 -14.49 9.92
C ALA A 279 -10.59 -15.76 9.67
N ASP A 280 -11.88 -15.58 9.38
CA ASP A 280 -12.83 -16.67 9.14
C ASP A 280 -13.01 -16.98 7.64
N GLU A 281 -12.38 -16.20 6.76
CA GLU A 281 -12.28 -16.43 5.32
C GLU A 281 -13.61 -16.41 4.59
N VAL A 282 -14.43 -15.46 5.03
CA VAL A 282 -15.78 -15.23 4.53
C VAL A 282 -15.82 -13.97 3.68
N PHE A 283 -16.65 -14.03 2.63
CA PHE A 283 -16.99 -12.86 1.84
C PHE A 283 -18.25 -12.22 2.38
N GLU A 284 -18.23 -10.90 2.51
CA GLU A 284 -19.36 -10.14 3.03
C GLU A 284 -19.64 -8.90 2.19
N GLU A 285 -20.92 -8.63 1.97
CA GLU A 285 -21.34 -7.37 1.38
C GLU A 285 -21.26 -6.26 2.43
N ILE A 286 -20.64 -5.15 2.04
CA ILE A 286 -20.50 -3.99 2.89
C ILE A 286 -21.49 -2.93 2.41
N PRO A 287 -22.26 -2.30 3.32
CA PRO A 287 -23.13 -1.20 2.96
C PRO A 287 -22.34 -0.09 2.27
N HIS A 288 -22.83 0.39 1.14
CA HIS A 288 -22.23 1.53 0.44
C HIS A 288 -22.61 2.85 1.15
N PRO A 289 -21.86 3.96 0.93
CA PRO A 289 -22.26 5.25 1.47
C PRO A 289 -23.66 5.67 0.97
N PRO A 290 -24.43 6.44 1.76
CA PRO A 290 -25.77 6.93 1.39
C PRO A 290 -25.68 8.10 0.39
N CYS A 291 -24.90 7.92 -0.68
CA CYS A 291 -24.72 8.87 -1.76
C CYS A 291 -24.97 8.17 -3.10
N GLN A 292 -26.18 8.36 -3.65
CA GLN A 292 -26.63 7.69 -4.88
C GLN A 292 -25.73 7.95 -6.10
N GLN A 293 -25.06 9.10 -6.11
CA GLN A 293 -24.19 9.51 -7.21
C GLN A 293 -22.85 8.77 -7.20
N LEU A 294 -22.27 8.55 -6.01
CA LEU A 294 -21.10 7.67 -5.88
C LEU A 294 -21.50 6.25 -6.31
N VAL A 295 -22.65 5.76 -5.86
CA VAL A 295 -23.16 4.42 -6.22
C VAL A 295 -23.40 4.28 -7.72
N SER A 296 -23.76 5.33 -8.45
CA SER A 296 -24.01 5.26 -9.90
C SER A 296 -22.80 5.56 -10.77
N ARG A 297 -21.85 6.38 -10.31
CA ARG A 297 -20.69 6.84 -11.09
C ARG A 297 -19.38 6.13 -10.75
N GLY A 298 -19.31 5.56 -9.55
CA GLY A 298 -18.11 4.95 -9.01
C GLY A 298 -17.45 5.81 -7.94
N TYR A 299 -16.66 5.15 -7.11
CA TYR A 299 -15.84 5.69 -6.04
C TYR A 299 -14.65 4.77 -5.85
N SER A 300 -13.58 5.28 -5.24
CA SER A 300 -12.48 4.47 -4.71
C SER A 300 -12.62 4.29 -3.21
N LEU A 301 -11.99 3.25 -2.68
CA LEU A 301 -11.87 2.97 -1.27
C LEU A 301 -10.48 3.34 -0.76
N SER A 302 -10.42 3.69 0.51
CA SER A 302 -9.16 3.97 1.21
C SER A 302 -9.35 3.79 2.72
N VAL A 303 -8.25 3.86 3.47
CA VAL A 303 -8.27 3.85 4.93
C VAL A 303 -7.86 5.23 5.45
N LEU A 304 -8.83 5.95 6.02
CA LEU A 304 -8.57 7.24 6.67
C LEU A 304 -8.77 7.11 8.17
N SER A 305 -7.72 7.43 8.93
CA SER A 305 -7.74 7.38 10.40
C SER A 305 -8.27 6.05 10.97
N GLY A 306 -8.00 4.94 10.27
CA GLY A 306 -8.45 3.59 10.65
C GLY A 306 -9.85 3.19 10.16
N TYR A 307 -10.59 4.08 9.52
CA TYR A 307 -11.94 3.79 9.02
C TYR A 307 -11.94 3.51 7.51
N LEU A 308 -12.80 2.58 7.10
CA LEU A 308 -13.13 2.40 5.68
C LEU A 308 -13.74 3.68 5.14
N SER A 309 -13.16 4.17 4.05
CA SER A 309 -13.56 5.43 3.42
C SER A 309 -13.87 5.21 1.96
N ALA A 310 -14.88 5.91 1.44
CA ALA A 310 -15.29 5.90 0.05
C ALA A 310 -15.23 7.32 -0.51
N ALA A 311 -14.56 7.52 -1.63
CA ALA A 311 -14.29 8.83 -2.19
C ALA A 311 -14.56 8.87 -3.70
N GLY A 312 -15.16 9.97 -4.17
CA GLY A 312 -15.43 10.11 -5.60
C GLY A 312 -16.09 11.43 -5.96
N LEU A 313 -16.27 11.64 -7.27
CA LEU A 313 -16.90 12.83 -7.82
C LEU A 313 -18.42 12.77 -7.72
N VAL A 314 -19.00 13.89 -7.31
CA VAL A 314 -20.44 14.12 -7.27
C VAL A 314 -20.83 15.29 -8.19
N ASP A 315 -22.14 15.47 -8.36
CA ASP A 315 -22.76 16.55 -9.11
C ASP A 315 -22.27 17.91 -8.60
N ALA A 316 -22.23 18.89 -9.50
CA ALA A 316 -21.52 20.16 -9.34
C ALA A 316 -19.98 20.08 -9.39
N GLY A 317 -19.41 18.88 -9.59
CA GLY A 317 -17.96 18.70 -9.75
C GLY A 317 -17.19 18.64 -8.43
N HIS A 318 -17.88 18.59 -7.30
CA HIS A 318 -17.27 18.37 -6.00
C HIS A 318 -16.77 16.93 -5.85
N PHE A 319 -15.83 16.76 -4.94
CA PHE A 319 -15.27 15.49 -4.52
C PHE A 319 -15.65 15.24 -3.06
N ASP A 320 -16.43 14.20 -2.82
CA ASP A 320 -16.93 13.84 -1.50
C ASP A 320 -16.14 12.65 -0.95
N ILE A 321 -15.79 12.72 0.33
CA ILE A 321 -15.17 11.61 1.08
C ILE A 321 -16.10 11.23 2.23
N TRP A 322 -16.57 9.99 2.20
CA TRP A 322 -17.40 9.37 3.22
C TRP A 322 -16.57 8.40 4.06
N MET A 323 -16.86 8.31 5.36
CA MET A 323 -16.18 7.38 6.28
C MET A 323 -17.22 6.58 7.06
N MET A 324 -17.06 5.25 7.10
CA MET A 324 -17.90 4.35 7.89
C MET A 324 -17.40 4.35 9.34
N LYS A 325 -18.12 5.01 10.26
CA LYS A 325 -17.68 5.17 11.65
C LYS A 325 -17.88 3.92 12.52
N GLN A 326 -18.77 3.03 12.10
CA GLN A 326 -18.96 1.73 12.73
C GLN A 326 -19.00 0.68 11.63
N TYR A 327 -18.06 -0.25 11.68
CA TYR A 327 -17.90 -1.27 10.65
C TYR A 327 -19.18 -2.12 10.50
N HIS A 328 -19.58 -2.41 9.25
CA HIS A 328 -20.85 -3.04 8.86
C HIS A 328 -22.16 -2.29 9.16
N VAL A 329 -22.12 -1.06 9.70
CA VAL A 329 -23.34 -0.29 10.00
C VAL A 329 -23.57 0.77 8.93
N GLU A 330 -24.64 0.62 8.13
CA GLU A 330 -24.98 1.52 7.03
C GLU A 330 -25.18 2.97 7.50
N GLU A 331 -25.92 3.17 8.58
CA GLU A 331 -26.22 4.49 9.14
C GLU A 331 -24.99 5.19 9.73
N SER A 332 -23.86 4.49 9.84
CA SER A 332 -22.61 5.04 10.37
C SER A 332 -21.75 5.76 9.34
N TRP A 333 -22.13 5.70 8.05
CA TRP A 333 -21.46 6.47 7.02
C TRP A 333 -21.68 7.97 7.24
N VAL A 334 -20.57 8.68 7.46
CA VAL A 334 -20.56 10.14 7.62
C VAL A 334 -19.80 10.76 6.48
N LYS A 335 -20.41 11.73 5.79
CA LYS A 335 -19.69 12.59 4.86
C LYS A 335 -18.72 13.45 5.66
N GLN A 336 -17.44 13.13 5.59
CA GLN A 336 -16.42 13.79 6.38
C GLN A 336 -15.85 15.01 5.67
N PHE A 337 -15.66 14.92 4.35
CA PHE A 337 -15.06 15.98 3.55
C PHE A 337 -15.82 16.17 2.23
N SER A 338 -15.82 17.40 1.74
CA SER A 338 -16.41 17.80 0.46
C SER A 338 -15.66 19.02 -0.04
N PHE A 339 -15.06 18.94 -1.24
CA PHE A 339 -14.25 20.02 -1.79
C PHE A 339 -14.25 20.01 -3.32
N ASP A 340 -13.86 21.13 -3.93
CA ASP A 340 -13.61 21.19 -5.36
C ASP A 340 -12.25 20.58 -5.68
N PRO A 341 -12.18 19.49 -6.46
CA PRO A 341 -10.93 18.82 -6.77
C PRO A 341 -10.12 19.57 -7.82
N TYR A 342 -10.51 20.77 -8.25
CA TYR A 342 -9.77 21.53 -9.26
C TYR A 342 -8.48 22.10 -8.67
N PHE A 343 -7.37 21.41 -8.90
CA PHE A 343 -6.04 21.86 -8.52
C PHE A 343 -5.24 22.36 -9.73
N ALA A 344 -4.55 23.50 -9.57
CA ALA A 344 -3.52 24.03 -10.47
C ALA A 344 -3.85 24.10 -11.98
N GLY A 345 -5.12 24.25 -12.36
CA GLY A 345 -5.52 24.60 -13.74
C GLY A 345 -5.90 23.44 -14.66
N GLY A 346 -6.13 22.23 -14.15
CA GLY A 346 -6.62 21.12 -14.98
C GLY A 346 -7.21 19.94 -14.19
N TRP A 347 -8.03 19.15 -14.88
CA TRP A 347 -8.44 17.82 -14.43
C TRP A 347 -7.23 16.87 -14.40
N PRO A 348 -7.28 15.78 -13.61
CA PRO A 348 -6.29 14.70 -13.70
C PRO A 348 -6.14 14.21 -15.13
N SER A 349 -4.94 13.74 -15.47
CA SER A 349 -4.55 13.15 -16.76
C SER A 349 -5.59 12.15 -17.33
N TYR A 350 -5.50 11.83 -18.63
CA TYR A 350 -6.39 10.90 -19.35
C TYR A 350 -6.60 9.52 -18.70
N SER A 351 -5.73 9.11 -17.77
CA SER A 351 -5.75 7.81 -17.07
C SER A 351 -6.62 7.77 -15.81
N LYS A 352 -6.80 8.89 -15.08
CA LYS A 352 -7.55 8.92 -13.81
C LYS A 352 -8.76 9.83 -13.90
N ILE A 353 -9.92 9.32 -13.50
CA ILE A 353 -11.18 10.07 -13.54
C ILE A 353 -11.23 11.10 -12.39
N PHE A 354 -10.58 10.80 -11.25
CA PHE A 354 -10.54 11.66 -10.06
C PHE A 354 -9.30 11.38 -9.19
N PRO A 355 -8.94 12.29 -8.26
CA PRO A 355 -7.83 12.10 -7.33
C PRO A 355 -8.03 10.88 -6.42
N GLU A 356 -6.97 10.15 -6.15
CA GLU A 356 -6.97 8.99 -5.28
C GLU A 356 -6.60 9.39 -3.85
N VAL A 357 -7.38 8.93 -2.87
CA VAL A 357 -7.17 9.23 -1.46
C VAL A 357 -6.17 8.23 -0.88
N ILE A 358 -5.01 8.72 -0.43
CA ILE A 358 -3.94 7.85 0.09
C ILE A 358 -4.10 7.62 1.58
N CYS A 359 -4.08 8.69 2.38
CA CYS A 359 -4.15 8.61 3.84
C CYS A 359 -4.46 9.97 4.49
N ALA A 360 -4.84 9.93 5.76
CA ALA A 360 -4.91 11.12 6.61
C ALA A 360 -3.58 11.34 7.33
N LEU A 361 -3.10 12.57 7.37
CA LEU A 361 -1.95 13.01 8.13
C LEU A 361 -2.37 13.42 9.55
N LYS A 362 -1.44 13.36 10.51
CA LYS A 362 -1.66 13.69 11.93
C LYS A 362 -2.05 15.15 12.16
N ASN A 363 -1.69 16.06 11.25
CA ASN A 363 -2.12 17.45 11.26
C ASN A 363 -3.57 17.65 10.77
N GLY A 364 -4.24 16.59 10.32
CA GLY A 364 -5.60 16.63 9.77
C GLY A 364 -5.67 16.87 8.26
N GLU A 365 -4.54 17.10 7.59
CA GLU A 365 -4.49 17.16 6.12
C GLU A 365 -4.72 15.78 5.51
N ILE A 366 -5.27 15.75 4.30
CA ILE A 366 -5.50 14.53 3.52
C ILE A 366 -4.47 14.48 2.41
N LEU A 367 -3.74 13.37 2.33
CA LEU A 367 -2.82 13.13 1.24
C LEU A 367 -3.55 12.49 0.06
N LEU A 368 -3.39 13.12 -1.12
CA LEU A 368 -4.03 12.72 -2.36
C LEU A 368 -2.96 12.46 -3.43
N GLN A 369 -3.17 11.42 -4.23
CA GLN A 369 -2.53 11.31 -5.53
C GLN A 369 -3.43 11.96 -6.57
N TYR A 370 -3.00 13.10 -7.10
CA TYR A 370 -3.82 13.91 -7.98
C TYR A 370 -3.86 13.38 -9.42
N ASP A 371 -2.70 12.95 -9.91
CA ASP A 371 -2.49 12.34 -11.23
C ASP A 371 -1.36 11.31 -11.13
N ASP A 372 -0.85 10.82 -12.25
CA ASP A 372 0.22 9.82 -12.28
C ASP A 372 1.60 10.36 -11.85
N SER A 373 1.73 11.65 -11.54
CA SER A 373 3.02 12.32 -11.25
C SER A 373 2.99 13.21 -10.01
N SER A 374 1.82 13.45 -9.41
CA SER A 374 1.62 14.51 -8.42
C SER A 374 1.02 14.00 -7.11
N LEU A 375 1.74 14.26 -6.01
CA LEU A 375 1.23 14.13 -4.64
C LEU A 375 0.85 15.50 -4.08
N VAL A 376 -0.35 15.59 -3.52
CA VAL A 376 -0.93 16.84 -3.02
C VAL A 376 -1.47 16.61 -1.61
N SER A 377 -1.12 17.48 -0.67
CA SER A 377 -1.81 17.55 0.62
C SER A 377 -2.96 18.55 0.54
N PHE A 378 -4.14 18.14 0.97
CA PHE A 378 -5.33 18.97 1.10
C PHE A 378 -5.58 19.30 2.57
N ASP A 379 -5.61 20.59 2.90
CA ASP A 379 -6.03 21.09 4.21
C ASP A 379 -7.55 21.33 4.19
N PRO A 380 -8.35 20.51 4.90
CA PRO A 380 -9.80 20.65 4.93
C PRO A 380 -10.28 21.86 5.75
N VAL A 381 -9.45 22.42 6.64
CA VAL A 381 -9.80 23.60 7.46
C VAL A 381 -9.67 24.87 6.63
N GLU A 382 -8.56 25.01 5.92
CA GLU A 382 -8.30 26.18 5.10
C GLU A 382 -8.79 26.03 3.66
N ASN A 383 -9.23 24.84 3.27
CA ASN A 383 -9.62 24.47 1.91
C ASN A 383 -8.50 24.79 0.89
N ARG A 384 -7.27 24.37 1.22
CA ARG A 384 -6.08 24.64 0.39
C ARG A 384 -5.36 23.36 0.02
N PHE A 385 -4.91 23.32 -1.21
CA PHE A 385 -4.06 22.26 -1.73
C PHE A 385 -2.60 22.71 -1.77
N LYS A 386 -1.70 21.77 -1.50
CA LYS A 386 -0.26 22.00 -1.58
C LYS A 386 0.42 20.80 -2.24
N THR A 387 1.08 21.03 -3.37
CA THR A 387 1.93 20.02 -4.01
C THR A 387 3.11 19.68 -3.10
N LEU A 388 3.33 18.39 -2.90
CA LEU A 388 4.49 17.89 -2.17
C LEU A 388 5.68 17.77 -3.11
N GLN A 389 6.49 18.81 -3.13
CA GLN A 389 7.76 18.80 -3.87
C GLN A 389 8.78 17.93 -3.11
N MET A 390 9.27 16.88 -3.77
CA MET A 390 10.25 15.95 -3.22
C MET A 390 11.37 15.72 -4.23
N SER A 391 12.60 15.64 -3.74
CA SER A 391 13.75 15.45 -4.60
C SER A 391 13.91 13.96 -4.93
N GLY A 392 14.01 13.65 -6.22
CA GLY A 392 14.16 12.28 -6.74
C GLY A 392 12.84 11.53 -6.96
N LEU A 393 11.71 12.23 -7.09
CA LEU A 393 10.46 11.59 -7.54
C LEU A 393 10.64 11.02 -8.96
N PRO A 394 10.10 9.82 -9.23
CA PRO A 394 9.96 9.33 -10.59
C PRO A 394 8.97 10.19 -11.38
N ASP A 395 9.07 10.15 -12.71
CA ASP A 395 8.21 10.91 -13.62
C ASP A 395 6.74 10.46 -13.51
N GLU A 396 6.50 9.16 -13.41
CA GLU A 396 5.20 8.54 -13.20
C GLU A 396 5.28 7.55 -12.03
N PHE A 397 4.26 7.54 -11.17
CA PHE A 397 4.16 6.63 -10.04
C PHE A 397 2.73 6.50 -9.50
N GLN A 398 2.50 5.42 -8.76
CA GLN A 398 1.41 5.25 -7.82
C GLN A 398 1.96 5.28 -6.39
N ALA A 399 1.13 5.70 -5.44
CA ALA A 399 1.53 5.81 -4.04
C ALA A 399 0.56 5.08 -3.11
N LEU A 400 1.10 4.47 -2.07
CA LEU A 400 0.31 3.87 -0.99
C LEU A 400 0.92 4.15 0.38
N PRO A 401 0.10 4.22 1.44
CA PRO A 401 0.59 4.38 2.80
C PRO A 401 1.31 3.10 3.25
N PHE A 402 2.46 3.28 3.88
CA PHE A 402 3.31 2.20 4.34
C PHE A 402 3.74 2.45 5.78
N LEU A 403 3.56 1.43 6.62
CA LEU A 403 4.01 1.43 8.00
C LEU A 403 5.28 0.58 8.09
N PRO A 404 6.46 1.20 8.23
CA PRO A 404 7.72 0.46 8.28
C PRO A 404 7.78 -0.51 9.46
N SER A 405 8.54 -1.58 9.31
CA SER A 405 8.63 -2.66 10.30
C SER A 405 10.02 -3.28 10.33
N LEU A 406 10.42 -3.71 11.54
CA LEU A 406 11.64 -4.47 11.77
C LEU A 406 11.40 -5.99 11.84
N PHE A 407 10.16 -6.45 11.63
CA PHE A 407 9.82 -7.87 11.63
C PHE A 407 10.31 -8.57 10.35
N ALA A 408 10.83 -9.78 10.48
CA ALA A 408 11.16 -10.64 9.34
C ALA A 408 9.88 -11.07 8.59
N ALA A 409 9.98 -11.36 7.29
CA ALA A 409 8.85 -11.73 6.45
C ALA A 409 8.25 -13.10 6.85
N LYS A 410 9.04 -13.98 7.46
CA LYS A 410 8.57 -15.27 8.03
C LYS A 410 8.11 -15.19 9.49
N ALA A 411 8.26 -14.04 10.15
CA ALA A 411 7.89 -13.94 11.55
C ALA A 411 6.37 -13.89 11.69
N THR A 412 5.79 -14.82 12.44
CA THR A 412 4.42 -14.67 12.94
C THR A 412 4.42 -13.53 13.95
N MET A 413 3.52 -12.54 13.80
CA MET A 413 3.51 -11.39 14.72
C MET A 413 3.05 -11.73 16.15
N ASN A 414 2.63 -12.97 16.39
CA ASN A 414 2.20 -13.48 17.70
C ASN A 414 3.32 -14.09 18.55
N SER A 415 4.60 -13.87 18.21
CA SER A 415 5.68 -14.20 19.13
C SER A 415 5.70 -13.19 20.29
N GLN A 416 4.92 -13.52 21.33
CA GLN A 416 4.98 -13.05 22.73
C GLN A 416 4.08 -11.85 23.12
N VAL A 417 2.97 -12.24 23.77
CA VAL A 417 2.14 -11.61 24.82
C VAL A 417 1.42 -10.29 24.52
#